data_AF-A0A1I6EZ03-F1
#
_entry.id   AF-A0A1I6EZ03-F1
#
_cell.length_a   1.000
_cell.length_b   1.000
_cell.length_c   1.000
_cell.angle_alpha   90.00
_cell.angle_beta   90.00
_cell.angle_gamma   90.00
#
_symmetry.space_group_name_H-M   'P 1'
#
loop_
_entity.id
_entity.type
_entity.pdbx_description
1 polymer ?
#
loop_
_entity_poly.entity_id
_entity_poly.type
_entity_poly.pdbx_seq_one_letter_code
_entity_poly.pdbx_strand_id
1 'polypeptide(L)'
;MTGHDVELVLDLRELTNAPGTKEEFAALWADLEIALTGQDLQRRRVHSLDGAGGTVRLEVVRAGAGVVGADTRFAVVAVRERAEIRYRCRHCTGKAEYAPFLCSVCPSDGNDNRVCDRHVVMLDGALIATCQDHRPTCQACPSAAVFRCTGRACQRAKAWCGTHRRSHPKDPDLAFCPPCFEEAFPRCESSSCGDLGSVRCEHLTRDFRRCARRMCTQHAHRWQVFGGERVGLGRCSAHRAVKSAAPDEVLFQIVGGAARRRHKERQPSLSGFGYTLRYCEHAALAKDLPAVHRMLRALEREVVRNAVTTAAMAESWQAWDRQLKEALEDRAEGERLIAVLRPLVHSRLTQEIQLGEYKRASGARKALLFVEVPDDLAGLFYGKNRGNIAKYEKALGVTVKRERGDR
;
A
#
# COMPACT_ATOMS: atom_id res chain seq x y z
N MET A 1 63.47 2.04 -10.19
CA MET A 1 63.80 0.75 -10.81
C MET A 1 64.19 -0.19 -9.68
N THR A 2 63.37 -1.20 -9.42
CA THR A 2 63.57 -2.20 -8.37
C THR A 2 64.82 -3.02 -8.71
N GLY A 3 65.78 -3.10 -7.78
CA GLY A 3 67.08 -3.73 -7.99
C GLY A 3 67.04 -5.25 -7.93
N HIS A 4 66.35 -5.90 -8.87
CA HIS A 4 66.40 -7.35 -9.04
C HIS A 4 66.99 -7.68 -10.40
N ASP A 5 67.82 -8.72 -10.44
CA ASP A 5 68.56 -9.11 -11.63
C ASP A 5 67.75 -10.15 -12.45
N VAL A 6 66.82 -10.87 -11.82
CA VAL A 6 65.93 -11.83 -12.49
C VAL A 6 64.52 -11.80 -11.87
N GLU A 7 63.47 -11.73 -12.72
CA GLU A 7 62.07 -11.86 -12.32
C GLU A 7 61.47 -13.18 -12.84
N LEU A 8 60.81 -13.93 -11.96
CA LEU A 8 60.33 -15.29 -12.23
C LEU A 8 58.83 -15.47 -11.91
N VAL A 9 58.15 -16.30 -12.69
CA VAL A 9 56.89 -16.95 -12.29
C VAL A 9 57.19 -18.38 -11.89
N LEU A 10 56.82 -18.77 -10.68
CA LEU A 10 56.89 -20.17 -10.22
C LEU A 10 55.59 -20.89 -10.56
N ASP A 11 55.67 -22.05 -11.19
CA ASP A 11 54.54 -22.92 -11.49
C ASP A 11 54.68 -24.21 -10.68
N LEU A 12 53.81 -24.33 -9.68
CA LEU A 12 53.81 -25.38 -8.65
C LEU A 12 52.70 -26.42 -8.90
N ARG A 13 51.99 -26.34 -10.03
CA ARG A 13 50.83 -27.20 -10.33
C ARG A 13 51.17 -28.69 -10.41
N GLU A 14 52.43 -29.02 -10.67
CA GLU A 14 52.95 -30.39 -10.77
C GLU A 14 53.61 -30.88 -9.46
N LEU A 15 53.65 -30.04 -8.42
CA LEU A 15 54.04 -30.48 -7.08
C LEU A 15 52.89 -31.21 -6.38
N THR A 16 53.21 -32.35 -5.78
CA THR A 16 52.28 -33.17 -5.00
C THR A 16 51.89 -32.48 -3.69
N ASN A 17 52.86 -31.80 -3.05
CA ASN A 17 52.68 -31.00 -1.83
C ASN A 17 53.22 -29.59 -2.09
N ALA A 18 52.37 -28.70 -2.60
CA ALA A 18 52.75 -27.30 -2.75
C ALA A 18 52.90 -26.63 -1.36
N PRO A 19 53.86 -25.70 -1.18
CA PRO A 19 54.04 -24.97 0.06
C PRO A 19 52.78 -24.15 0.40
N GLY A 20 52.27 -24.30 1.63
CA GLY A 20 51.11 -23.57 2.15
C GLY A 20 51.47 -22.48 3.16
N THR A 21 52.72 -22.46 3.63
CA THR A 21 53.23 -21.50 4.63
C THR A 21 54.46 -20.74 4.13
N LYS A 22 54.77 -19.61 4.79
CA LYS A 22 55.93 -18.78 4.43
C LYS A 22 57.25 -19.54 4.55
N GLU A 23 57.36 -20.38 5.58
CA GLU A 23 58.54 -21.18 5.89
C GLU A 23 58.74 -22.28 4.84
N GLU A 24 57.66 -22.93 4.40
CA GLU A 24 57.70 -23.92 3.33
C GLU A 24 58.08 -23.29 1.98
N PHE A 25 57.59 -22.09 1.68
CA PHE A 25 58.01 -21.34 0.48
C PHE A 25 59.50 -20.97 0.53
N ALA A 26 60.02 -20.58 1.70
CA ALA A 26 61.43 -20.26 1.88
C ALA A 26 62.33 -21.50 1.72
N ALA A 27 61.90 -22.65 2.26
CA ALA A 27 62.60 -23.92 2.07
C ALA A 27 62.61 -24.35 0.60
N LEU A 28 61.46 -24.29 -0.07
CA LEU A 28 61.37 -24.55 -1.51
C LEU A 28 62.29 -23.63 -2.31
N TRP A 29 62.32 -22.34 -1.98
CA TRP A 29 63.18 -21.39 -2.68
C TRP A 29 64.67 -21.68 -2.48
N ALA A 30 65.10 -22.05 -1.27
CA ALA A 30 66.49 -22.40 -0.99
C ALA A 30 66.97 -23.59 -1.87
N ASP A 31 66.13 -24.61 -2.05
CA ASP A 31 66.45 -25.75 -2.91
C ASP A 31 66.51 -25.34 -4.39
N LEU A 32 65.59 -24.49 -4.84
CA LEU A 32 65.55 -23.98 -6.22
C LEU A 32 66.77 -23.10 -6.53
N GLU A 33 67.18 -22.24 -5.61
CA GLU A 33 68.33 -21.33 -5.77
C GLU A 33 69.64 -22.11 -5.96
N ILE A 34 69.82 -23.19 -5.20
CA ILE A 34 70.95 -24.12 -5.37
C ILE A 34 70.91 -24.74 -6.78
N ALA A 35 69.74 -25.23 -7.21
CA ALA A 35 69.58 -25.87 -8.52
C ALA A 35 69.76 -24.90 -9.71
N LEU A 36 69.51 -23.61 -9.52
CA LEU A 36 69.68 -22.56 -10.54
C LEU A 36 71.12 -22.05 -10.64
N THR A 37 71.94 -22.24 -9.60
CA THR A 37 73.32 -21.75 -9.57
C THR A 37 74.13 -22.33 -10.73
N GLY A 38 74.80 -21.46 -11.49
CA GLY A 38 75.57 -21.83 -12.68
C GLY A 38 74.74 -22.03 -13.95
N GLN A 39 73.42 -21.87 -13.90
CA GLN A 39 72.57 -21.91 -15.10
C GLN A 39 72.52 -20.55 -15.80
N ASP A 40 72.49 -20.56 -17.14
CA ASP A 40 72.26 -19.37 -17.97
C ASP A 40 70.77 -19.24 -18.30
N LEU A 41 70.08 -18.34 -17.57
CA LEU A 41 68.63 -18.15 -17.67
C LEU A 41 68.21 -17.33 -18.91
N GLN A 42 69.16 -16.84 -19.71
CA GLN A 42 68.85 -16.18 -20.99
C GLN A 42 68.65 -17.17 -22.14
N ARG A 43 69.22 -18.38 -22.03
CA ARG A 43 69.16 -19.39 -23.10
C ARG A 43 67.76 -19.94 -23.32
N ARG A 44 66.95 -20.01 -22.26
CA ARG A 44 65.58 -20.53 -22.29
C ARG A 44 64.72 -19.73 -21.34
N ARG A 45 63.48 -19.46 -21.75
CA ARG A 45 62.52 -18.73 -20.93
C ARG A 45 61.88 -19.59 -19.84
N VAL A 46 61.87 -20.90 -20.00
CA VAL A 46 61.23 -21.84 -19.07
C VAL A 46 62.25 -22.90 -18.66
N HIS A 47 62.41 -23.04 -17.35
CA HIS A 47 63.25 -24.04 -16.70
C HIS A 47 62.34 -25.00 -15.94
N SER A 48 62.66 -26.29 -15.97
CA SER A 48 61.92 -27.32 -15.24
C SER A 48 62.92 -28.00 -14.32
N LEU A 49 62.65 -27.94 -13.02
CA LEU A 49 63.51 -28.48 -11.98
C LEU A 49 62.75 -29.60 -11.27
N ASP A 50 63.28 -30.80 -11.36
CA ASP A 50 62.71 -31.97 -10.70
C ASP A 50 63.15 -32.01 -9.24
N GLY A 51 62.19 -32.16 -8.32
CA GLY A 51 62.41 -32.28 -6.89
C GLY A 51 61.67 -33.46 -6.29
N ALA A 52 61.87 -33.68 -4.98
CA ALA A 52 61.32 -34.84 -4.25
C ALA A 52 59.77 -34.92 -4.26
N GLY A 53 59.08 -33.81 -4.59
CA GLY A 53 57.61 -33.73 -4.61
C GLY A 53 56.99 -33.59 -6.01
N GLY A 54 57.79 -33.58 -7.08
CA GLY A 54 57.34 -33.29 -8.45
C GLY A 54 58.21 -32.23 -9.12
N THR A 55 57.77 -31.72 -10.27
CA THR A 55 58.51 -30.75 -11.07
C THR A 55 58.06 -29.32 -10.76
N VAL A 56 59.02 -28.42 -10.51
CA VAL A 56 58.78 -26.98 -10.44
C VAL A 56 59.16 -26.36 -11.77
N ARG A 57 58.22 -25.61 -12.36
CA ARG A 57 58.49 -24.83 -13.57
C ARG A 57 58.77 -23.38 -13.22
N LEU A 58 59.89 -22.84 -13.70
CA LEU A 58 60.27 -21.45 -13.54
C LEU A 58 60.19 -20.78 -14.90
N GLU A 59 59.31 -19.79 -15.03
CA GLU A 59 59.21 -18.95 -16.23
C GLU A 59 59.90 -17.62 -15.97
N VAL A 60 60.99 -17.36 -16.68
CA VAL A 60 61.72 -16.10 -16.63
C VAL A 60 60.89 -15.02 -17.32
N VAL A 61 60.45 -14.02 -16.55
CA VAL A 61 59.71 -12.85 -17.04
C VAL A 61 60.71 -11.80 -17.53
N ARG A 62 61.81 -11.63 -16.80
CA ARG A 62 62.89 -10.71 -17.12
C ARG A 62 64.21 -11.25 -16.58
N ALA A 63 65.27 -11.19 -17.38
CA ALA A 63 66.63 -11.50 -16.94
C ALA A 63 67.58 -10.34 -17.31
N GLY A 64 68.16 -9.70 -16.30
CA GLY A 64 69.20 -8.69 -16.42
C GLY A 64 70.62 -9.24 -16.29
N ALA A 65 70.79 -10.44 -15.71
CA ALA A 65 72.05 -11.17 -15.62
C ALA A 65 72.08 -12.40 -16.55
N GLY A 66 73.29 -12.83 -16.93
CA GLY A 66 73.54 -14.05 -17.71
C GLY A 66 73.52 -15.31 -16.85
N VAL A 67 74.69 -15.94 -16.64
CA VAL A 67 74.83 -17.10 -15.74
C VAL A 67 74.54 -16.70 -14.30
N VAL A 68 73.69 -17.47 -13.61
CA VAL A 68 73.33 -17.27 -12.20
C VAL A 68 74.54 -17.53 -11.31
N GLY A 69 74.95 -16.53 -10.53
CA GLY A 69 75.96 -16.61 -9.48
C GLY A 69 75.40 -16.28 -8.09
N ALA A 70 76.25 -16.33 -7.07
CA ALA A 70 75.87 -16.16 -5.65
C ALA A 70 75.24 -14.79 -5.32
N ASP A 71 75.54 -13.75 -6.11
CA ASP A 71 75.00 -12.40 -5.91
C ASP A 71 73.75 -12.10 -6.74
N THR A 72 73.22 -13.09 -7.47
CA THR A 72 72.06 -12.90 -8.36
C THR A 72 70.81 -12.66 -7.53
N ARG A 73 70.19 -11.48 -7.65
CA ARG A 73 68.95 -11.19 -6.93
C ARG A 73 67.72 -11.59 -7.74
N PHE A 74 66.94 -12.50 -7.17
CA PHE A 74 65.69 -12.96 -7.75
C PHE A 74 64.48 -12.22 -7.17
N ALA A 75 63.43 -12.09 -7.99
CA ALA A 75 62.10 -11.69 -7.57
C ALA A 75 61.05 -12.65 -8.15
N VAL A 76 60.32 -13.35 -7.29
CA VAL A 76 59.16 -14.14 -7.71
C VAL A 76 57.96 -13.20 -7.83
N VAL A 77 57.56 -12.90 -9.06
CA VAL A 77 56.50 -11.92 -9.35
C VAL A 77 55.11 -12.54 -9.42
N ALA A 78 55.03 -13.85 -9.63
CA ALA A 78 53.77 -14.61 -9.54
C ALA A 78 54.02 -16.08 -9.22
N VAL A 79 53.01 -16.74 -8.64
CA VAL A 79 52.99 -18.19 -8.40
C VAL A 79 51.72 -18.77 -9.04
N ARG A 80 51.86 -19.83 -9.83
CA ARG A 80 50.76 -20.61 -10.41
C ARG A 80 50.60 -21.90 -9.62
N GLU A 81 49.45 -22.04 -8.96
CA GLU A 81 49.12 -23.20 -8.14
C GLU A 81 48.00 -24.02 -8.78
N ARG A 82 47.80 -25.25 -8.29
CA ARG A 82 46.68 -26.08 -8.74
C ARG A 82 45.38 -25.40 -8.31
N ALA A 83 44.39 -25.35 -9.20
CA ALA A 83 43.09 -24.79 -8.85
C ALA A 83 42.47 -25.62 -7.72
N GLU A 84 42.27 -25.00 -6.55
CA GLU A 84 41.62 -25.63 -5.41
C GLU A 84 40.19 -25.13 -5.22
N ILE A 85 39.31 -26.06 -4.83
CA ILE A 85 37.94 -25.72 -4.47
C ILE A 85 37.95 -25.19 -3.04
N ARG A 86 37.98 -23.85 -2.92
CA ARG A 86 37.91 -23.14 -1.63
C ARG A 86 36.61 -23.43 -0.88
N TYR A 87 35.52 -23.60 -1.61
CA TYR A 87 34.17 -23.75 -1.07
C TYR A 87 33.55 -25.04 -1.60
N ARG A 88 33.56 -26.08 -0.78
CA ARG A 88 33.02 -27.40 -1.16
C ARG A 88 31.54 -27.48 -0.82
N CYS A 89 30.76 -28.12 -1.70
CA CYS A 89 29.37 -28.41 -1.40
C CYS A 89 29.27 -29.53 -0.36
N ARG A 90 28.47 -29.31 0.70
CA ARG A 90 28.17 -30.32 1.72
C ARG A 90 27.49 -31.59 1.17
N HIS A 91 26.69 -31.47 0.12
CA HIS A 91 25.89 -32.59 -0.41
C HIS A 91 26.59 -33.38 -1.52
N CYS A 92 27.69 -32.88 -2.09
CA CYS A 92 28.41 -33.63 -3.12
C CYS A 92 29.19 -34.78 -2.49
N THR A 93 28.74 -36.01 -2.71
CA THR A 93 29.50 -37.23 -2.38
C THR A 93 30.42 -37.59 -3.55
N GLY A 94 31.70 -37.84 -3.26
CA GLY A 94 32.71 -38.16 -4.28
C GLY A 94 33.44 -36.92 -4.83
N LYS A 95 32.98 -36.37 -5.95
CA LYS A 95 33.66 -35.23 -6.60
C LYS A 95 33.25 -33.92 -5.92
N ALA A 96 34.20 -33.26 -5.27
CA ALA A 96 33.98 -31.92 -4.73
C ALA A 96 33.61 -30.96 -5.88
N GLU A 97 32.50 -30.23 -5.70
CA GLU A 97 32.07 -29.16 -6.60
C GLU A 97 32.12 -27.82 -5.85
N TYR A 98 32.35 -26.75 -6.61
CA TYR A 98 32.36 -25.39 -6.06
C TYR A 98 30.96 -24.97 -5.61
N ALA A 99 30.87 -24.46 -4.38
CA ALA A 99 29.63 -24.13 -3.70
C ALA A 99 29.55 -22.64 -3.37
N PRO A 100 29.03 -21.81 -4.29
CA PRO A 100 28.94 -20.37 -4.10
C PRO A 100 27.81 -19.96 -3.16
N PHE A 101 26.78 -20.81 -2.98
CA PHE A 101 25.59 -20.46 -2.22
C PHE A 101 25.71 -20.84 -0.75
N LEU A 102 25.15 -20.00 0.12
CA LEU A 102 25.04 -20.26 1.55
C LEU A 102 23.60 -20.63 1.88
N CYS A 103 23.38 -21.79 2.49
CA CYS A 103 22.07 -22.15 3.00
C CYS A 103 21.73 -21.25 4.20
N SER A 104 20.60 -20.54 4.13
CA SER A 104 20.16 -19.60 5.17
C SER A 104 19.70 -20.25 6.49
N VAL A 105 19.68 -21.58 6.56
CA VAL A 105 19.17 -22.36 7.70
C VAL A 105 20.29 -23.18 8.37
N CYS A 106 21.27 -23.64 7.60
CA CYS A 106 22.43 -24.31 8.19
C CYS A 106 23.18 -23.38 9.15
N PRO A 107 23.75 -23.90 10.25
CA PRO A 107 24.65 -23.15 11.11
C PRO A 107 25.77 -22.46 10.30
N SER A 108 26.12 -21.24 10.68
CA SER A 108 27.16 -20.45 10.00
C SER A 108 28.59 -20.88 10.33
N ASP A 109 28.76 -21.85 11.22
CA ASP A 109 30.06 -22.23 11.76
C ASP A 109 30.75 -23.19 10.78
N GLY A 110 31.76 -22.68 10.08
CA GLY A 110 32.55 -23.42 9.09
C GLY A 110 32.02 -23.37 7.66
N ASN A 111 32.71 -24.05 6.74
CA ASN A 111 32.31 -24.16 5.33
C ASN A 111 31.13 -25.13 5.10
N ASP A 112 30.46 -25.59 6.16
CA ASP A 112 29.44 -26.66 6.13
C ASP A 112 28.00 -26.16 5.86
N ASN A 113 27.83 -24.88 5.53
CA ASN A 113 26.57 -24.30 5.05
C ASN A 113 26.56 -24.04 3.54
N ARG A 114 27.58 -24.51 2.81
CA ARG A 114 27.77 -24.21 1.39
C ARG A 114 27.15 -25.26 0.49
N VAL A 115 26.44 -24.81 -0.54
CA VAL A 115 25.81 -25.66 -1.55
C VAL A 115 26.15 -25.23 -2.98
N CYS A 116 26.33 -26.20 -3.88
CA CYS A 116 26.53 -25.94 -5.32
C CYS A 116 25.19 -25.67 -6.01
N ASP A 117 25.25 -25.27 -7.28
CA ASP A 117 24.11 -24.99 -8.14
C ASP A 117 23.14 -26.18 -8.31
N ARG A 118 23.63 -27.42 -8.19
CA ARG A 118 22.79 -28.63 -8.23
C ARG A 118 22.05 -28.92 -6.92
N HIS A 119 22.62 -28.54 -5.79
CA HIS A 119 22.07 -28.83 -4.45
C HIS A 119 21.41 -27.63 -3.80
N VAL A 120 21.53 -26.43 -4.38
CA VAL A 120 20.80 -25.25 -3.93
C VAL A 120 19.33 -25.34 -4.32
N VAL A 121 18.47 -24.98 -3.39
CA VAL A 121 17.05 -24.78 -3.59
C VAL A 121 16.78 -23.29 -3.42
N MET A 122 16.38 -22.65 -4.51
CA MET A 122 15.83 -21.30 -4.52
C MET A 122 14.38 -21.38 -4.97
N LEU A 123 13.48 -20.76 -4.21
CA LEU A 123 12.05 -20.76 -4.51
C LEU A 123 11.68 -19.51 -5.30
N ASP A 124 10.73 -19.62 -6.23
CA ASP A 124 10.24 -18.46 -6.99
C ASP A 124 9.79 -17.34 -6.03
N GLY A 125 10.04 -16.09 -6.40
CA GLY A 125 9.61 -14.91 -5.63
C GLY A 125 10.59 -14.45 -4.54
N ALA A 126 11.63 -15.22 -4.18
CA ALA A 126 12.75 -14.70 -3.39
C ALA A 126 14.05 -15.49 -3.61
N LEU A 127 15.16 -14.77 -3.78
CA LEU A 127 16.51 -15.32 -3.95
C LEU A 127 17.13 -15.74 -2.59
N ILE A 128 16.40 -16.56 -1.82
CA ILE A 128 16.87 -17.13 -0.56
C ILE A 128 17.36 -18.54 -0.85
N ALA A 129 18.68 -18.75 -0.72
CA ALA A 129 19.30 -20.04 -0.91
C ALA A 129 19.07 -20.95 0.31
N THR A 130 18.56 -22.16 0.05
CA THR A 130 18.46 -23.25 1.02
C THR A 130 19.11 -24.51 0.44
N CYS A 131 19.55 -25.44 1.28
CA CYS A 131 19.95 -26.77 0.80
C CYS A 131 18.73 -27.68 0.65
N GLN A 132 18.91 -28.87 0.05
CA GLN A 132 17.82 -29.83 -0.15
C GLN A 132 17.17 -30.27 1.16
N ASP A 133 17.96 -30.50 2.21
CA ASP A 133 17.48 -30.91 3.55
C ASP A 133 16.67 -29.81 4.24
N HIS A 134 16.99 -28.54 3.93
CA HIS A 134 16.30 -27.36 4.47
C HIS A 134 15.30 -26.75 3.48
N ARG A 135 14.87 -27.52 2.47
CA ARG A 135 13.84 -27.08 1.54
C ARG A 135 12.55 -26.78 2.33
N PRO A 136 12.02 -25.54 2.27
CA PRO A 136 10.81 -25.20 3.00
C PRO A 136 9.61 -26.05 2.55
N THR A 137 8.71 -26.34 3.49
CA THR A 137 7.43 -27.00 3.22
C THR A 137 6.31 -25.98 3.01
N CYS A 138 5.23 -26.40 2.34
CA CYS A 138 4.07 -25.56 2.14
C CYS A 138 3.36 -25.27 3.48
N GLN A 139 2.91 -24.03 3.67
CA GLN A 139 2.21 -23.63 4.90
C GLN A 139 0.83 -24.28 5.12
N ALA A 140 0.30 -25.01 4.14
CA ALA A 140 -1.05 -25.58 4.17
C ALA A 140 -1.07 -27.10 3.94
N CYS A 141 0.05 -27.72 3.57
CA CYS A 141 0.14 -29.16 3.31
C CYS A 141 1.60 -29.63 3.44
N PRO A 142 1.88 -30.93 3.59
CA PRO A 142 3.25 -31.43 3.77
C PRO A 142 4.11 -31.39 2.49
N SER A 143 3.55 -30.98 1.34
CA SER A 143 4.28 -30.93 0.07
C SER A 143 5.43 -29.91 0.12
N ALA A 144 6.51 -30.22 -0.62
CA ALA A 144 7.64 -29.31 -0.77
C ALA A 144 7.22 -27.99 -1.43
N ALA A 145 7.74 -26.87 -0.91
CA ALA A 145 7.47 -25.57 -1.49
C ALA A 145 8.22 -25.38 -2.81
N VAL A 146 7.63 -24.56 -3.68
CA VAL A 146 8.19 -24.16 -4.99
C VAL A 146 8.21 -22.64 -5.17
N PHE A 147 7.49 -21.88 -4.33
CA PHE A 147 7.52 -20.42 -4.34
C PHE A 147 7.35 -19.81 -2.95
N ARG A 148 7.66 -18.53 -2.85
CA ARG A 148 7.39 -17.68 -1.70
C ARG A 148 6.34 -16.64 -2.06
N CYS A 149 5.33 -16.48 -1.21
CA CYS A 149 4.18 -15.62 -1.50
C CYS A 149 4.56 -14.13 -1.46
N THR A 150 4.27 -13.38 -2.53
CA THR A 150 4.53 -11.93 -2.62
C THR A 150 3.46 -11.07 -1.94
N GLY A 151 2.40 -11.66 -1.40
CA GLY A 151 1.32 -10.93 -0.74
C GLY A 151 1.77 -10.16 0.50
N ARG A 152 1.09 -9.05 0.80
CA ARG A 152 1.43 -8.13 1.91
C ARG A 152 1.47 -8.81 3.29
N ALA A 153 0.61 -9.80 3.53
CA ALA A 153 0.59 -10.56 4.77
C ALA A 153 1.73 -11.59 4.87
N CYS A 154 2.26 -12.05 3.74
CA CYS A 154 3.34 -13.06 3.70
C CYS A 154 4.72 -12.46 3.53
N GLN A 155 4.86 -11.33 2.83
CA GLN A 155 6.12 -10.61 2.58
C GLN A 155 7.28 -11.52 2.17
N ARG A 156 7.02 -12.54 1.34
CA ARG A 156 7.99 -13.57 0.91
C ARG A 156 8.56 -14.46 2.03
N ALA A 157 8.15 -14.26 3.29
CA ALA A 157 8.57 -15.10 4.41
C ALA A 157 7.95 -16.51 4.35
N LYS A 158 6.72 -16.62 3.84
CA LYS A 158 5.98 -17.89 3.76
C LYS A 158 6.17 -18.59 2.41
N ALA A 159 6.48 -19.89 2.46
CA ALA A 159 6.70 -20.75 1.30
C ALA A 159 5.49 -21.67 1.01
N TRP A 160 5.23 -21.95 -0.26
CA TRP A 160 4.01 -22.64 -0.71
C TRP A 160 4.30 -23.61 -1.87
N CYS A 161 3.50 -24.67 -1.98
CA CYS A 161 3.57 -25.65 -3.07
C CYS A 161 2.80 -25.17 -4.33
N GLY A 162 3.02 -25.83 -5.47
CA GLY A 162 2.42 -25.44 -6.75
C GLY A 162 0.89 -25.42 -6.76
N THR A 163 0.23 -26.33 -6.05
CA THR A 163 -1.24 -26.42 -5.95
C THR A 163 -1.86 -25.17 -5.31
N HIS A 164 -1.14 -24.56 -4.36
CA HIS A 164 -1.54 -23.33 -3.68
C HIS A 164 -1.01 -22.06 -4.37
N ARG A 165 -0.39 -22.18 -5.54
CA ARG A 165 0.07 -21.04 -6.34
C ARG A 165 -1.13 -20.34 -6.99
N ARG A 166 -1.16 -19.02 -6.90
CA ARG A 166 -2.01 -18.14 -7.70
C ARG A 166 -1.12 -17.10 -8.38
N SER A 167 -1.06 -17.17 -9.71
CA SER A 167 -0.25 -16.24 -10.50
C SER A 167 -0.91 -14.87 -10.54
N HIS A 168 -0.11 -13.81 -10.50
CA HIS A 168 -0.61 -12.45 -10.71
C HIS A 168 -1.25 -12.34 -12.12
N PRO A 169 -2.37 -11.63 -12.28
CA PRO A 169 -3.06 -11.56 -13.58
C PRO A 169 -2.26 -10.89 -14.71
N LYS A 170 -1.24 -10.09 -14.37
CA LYS A 170 -0.45 -9.30 -15.33
C LYS A 170 1.06 -9.46 -15.22
N ASP A 171 1.54 -10.22 -14.24
CA ASP A 171 2.97 -10.29 -13.91
C ASP A 171 3.35 -11.75 -13.61
N PRO A 172 3.92 -12.48 -14.58
CA PRO A 172 4.19 -13.91 -14.40
C PRO A 172 5.22 -14.20 -13.29
N ASP A 173 6.04 -13.22 -12.91
CA ASP A 173 7.08 -13.38 -11.89
C ASP A 173 6.52 -13.27 -10.45
N LEU A 174 5.25 -12.85 -10.33
CA LEU A 174 4.58 -12.68 -9.05
C LEU A 174 3.59 -13.82 -8.78
N ALA A 175 3.81 -14.50 -7.66
CA ALA A 175 2.94 -15.56 -7.16
C ALA A 175 2.43 -15.25 -5.75
N PHE A 176 1.18 -15.61 -5.51
CA PHE A 176 0.48 -15.43 -4.24
C PHE A 176 -0.03 -16.77 -3.73
N CYS A 177 -0.12 -16.89 -2.41
CA CYS A 177 -0.97 -17.90 -1.78
C CYS A 177 -2.45 -17.49 -1.88
N PRO A 178 -3.41 -18.40 -1.71
CA PRO A 178 -4.82 -18.10 -1.92
C PRO A 178 -5.34 -16.91 -1.08
N PRO A 179 -5.07 -16.82 0.25
CA PRO A 179 -5.54 -15.69 1.06
C PRO A 179 -5.00 -14.34 0.59
N CYS A 180 -3.70 -14.28 0.26
CA CYS A 180 -3.09 -13.04 -0.24
C CYS A 180 -3.57 -12.67 -1.63
N PHE A 181 -3.87 -13.66 -2.47
CA PHE A 181 -4.43 -13.43 -3.79
C PHE A 181 -5.83 -12.84 -3.69
N GLU A 182 -6.69 -13.41 -2.85
CA GLU A 182 -8.07 -12.91 -2.62
C GLU A 182 -8.09 -11.50 -2.00
N GLU A 183 -7.11 -11.16 -1.17
CA GLU A 183 -6.97 -9.81 -0.63
C GLU A 183 -6.54 -8.79 -1.70
N ALA A 184 -5.57 -9.16 -2.54
CA ALA A 184 -5.03 -8.28 -3.58
C ALA A 184 -5.97 -8.16 -4.81
N PHE A 185 -6.64 -9.26 -5.16
CA PHE A 185 -7.52 -9.40 -6.31
C PHE A 185 -8.88 -9.93 -5.87
N PRO A 186 -9.61 -9.17 -5.03
CA PRO A 186 -10.92 -9.61 -4.58
C PRO A 186 -11.85 -9.75 -5.78
N ARG A 187 -12.67 -10.79 -5.78
CA ARG A 187 -13.73 -10.95 -6.78
C ARG A 187 -14.89 -10.01 -6.48
N CYS A 188 -15.56 -9.54 -7.51
CA CYS A 188 -16.86 -8.91 -7.36
C CYS A 188 -17.86 -9.91 -6.71
N GLU A 189 -18.70 -9.45 -5.79
CA GLU A 189 -19.69 -10.31 -5.11
C GLU A 189 -20.83 -10.78 -6.03
N SER A 190 -21.01 -10.16 -7.19
CA SER A 190 -22.02 -10.58 -8.17
C SER A 190 -21.59 -11.92 -8.78
N SER A 191 -22.44 -12.94 -8.66
CA SER A 191 -22.11 -14.35 -8.96
C SER A 191 -21.70 -14.62 -10.42
N SER A 192 -22.11 -13.76 -11.36
CA SER A 192 -21.76 -13.84 -12.78
C SER A 192 -20.65 -12.88 -13.20
N CYS A 193 -20.08 -12.10 -12.28
CA CYS A 193 -19.08 -11.08 -12.59
C CYS A 193 -17.66 -11.59 -12.38
N GLY A 194 -16.88 -11.65 -13.47
CA GLY A 194 -15.46 -12.00 -13.43
C GLY A 194 -14.52 -10.84 -13.05
N ASP A 195 -15.06 -9.62 -12.87
CA ASP A 195 -14.25 -8.43 -12.62
C ASP A 195 -13.71 -8.36 -11.18
N LEU A 196 -12.66 -7.54 -11.02
CA LEU A 196 -12.09 -7.21 -9.73
C LEU A 196 -13.02 -6.31 -8.89
N GLY A 197 -13.22 -6.71 -7.64
CA GLY A 197 -13.97 -6.02 -6.62
C GLY A 197 -13.24 -4.80 -6.05
N SER A 198 -12.97 -3.79 -6.87
CA SER A 198 -12.20 -2.60 -6.48
C SER A 198 -12.92 -1.69 -5.48
N VAL A 199 -14.26 -1.74 -5.42
CA VAL A 199 -15.08 -0.97 -4.47
C VAL A 199 -15.41 -1.83 -3.26
N ARG A 200 -15.18 -1.31 -2.05
CA ARG A 200 -15.59 -1.97 -0.82
C ARG A 200 -17.02 -1.60 -0.48
N CYS A 201 -17.79 -2.54 0.07
CA CYS A 201 -18.98 -2.17 0.81
C CYS A 201 -18.62 -1.48 2.13
N GLU A 202 -19.07 -0.25 2.31
CA GLU A 202 -18.83 0.60 3.46
C GLU A 202 -19.97 0.53 4.49
N HIS A 203 -20.87 -0.46 4.36
CA HIS A 203 -21.84 -0.78 5.38
C HIS A 203 -21.16 -1.28 6.66
N LEU A 204 -21.62 -0.74 7.78
CA LEU A 204 -21.18 -1.10 9.12
C LEU A 204 -22.36 -1.64 9.92
N THR A 205 -22.10 -2.63 10.75
CA THR A 205 -23.04 -2.99 11.83
C THR A 205 -22.74 -2.11 13.06
N ARG A 206 -23.67 -2.05 14.02
CA ARG A 206 -23.52 -1.20 15.23
C ARG A 206 -22.32 -1.56 16.10
N ASP A 207 -21.79 -2.77 15.97
CA ASP A 207 -20.53 -3.21 16.60
C ASP A 207 -19.28 -2.89 15.75
N PHE A 208 -19.43 -2.04 14.73
CA PHE A 208 -18.39 -1.62 13.79
C PHE A 208 -17.77 -2.72 12.94
N ARG A 209 -18.44 -3.88 12.77
CA ARG A 209 -18.01 -4.86 11.76
C ARG A 209 -18.36 -4.35 10.37
N ARG A 210 -17.38 -4.37 9.48
CA ARG A 210 -17.55 -3.99 8.08
C ARG A 210 -18.10 -5.15 7.29
N CYS A 211 -18.93 -4.84 6.32
CA CYS A 211 -19.18 -5.76 5.23
C CYS A 211 -17.85 -6.14 4.53
N ALA A 212 -17.60 -7.43 4.34
CA ALA A 212 -16.41 -7.94 3.66
C ALA A 212 -16.56 -7.95 2.12
N ARG A 213 -17.80 -7.81 1.63
CA ARG A 213 -18.12 -7.86 0.19
C ARG A 213 -17.43 -6.73 -0.59
N ARG A 214 -17.06 -7.08 -1.80
CA ARG A 214 -16.33 -6.25 -2.76
C ARG A 214 -17.11 -6.23 -4.07
N MET A 215 -17.16 -5.08 -4.73
CA MET A 215 -17.89 -4.91 -5.99
C MET A 215 -16.97 -4.28 -7.03
N CYS A 216 -17.12 -4.66 -8.30
CA CYS A 216 -16.54 -3.87 -9.38
C CYS A 216 -17.27 -2.52 -9.47
N THR A 217 -16.72 -1.59 -10.26
CA THR A 217 -17.31 -0.25 -10.40
C THR A 217 -18.70 -0.27 -11.04
N GLN A 218 -19.03 -1.29 -11.82
CA GLN A 218 -20.35 -1.45 -12.46
C GLN A 218 -21.42 -1.96 -11.47
N HIS A 219 -21.05 -2.87 -10.57
CA HIS A 219 -21.97 -3.47 -9.60
C HIS A 219 -22.02 -2.72 -8.26
N ALA A 220 -21.13 -1.75 -8.05
CA ALA A 220 -21.13 -0.95 -6.84
C ALA A 220 -22.29 0.06 -6.85
N HIS A 221 -23.19 -0.05 -5.88
CA HIS A 221 -24.16 1.01 -5.62
C HIS A 221 -23.47 2.12 -4.82
N ARG A 222 -23.60 3.37 -5.26
CA ARG A 222 -23.01 4.53 -4.56
C ARG A 222 -24.10 5.35 -3.90
N TRP A 223 -24.08 5.39 -2.58
CA TRP A 223 -24.96 6.24 -1.81
C TRP A 223 -24.34 7.64 -1.68
N GLN A 224 -24.91 8.62 -2.37
CA GLN A 224 -24.40 10.00 -2.38
C GLN A 224 -24.69 10.67 -1.04
N VAL A 225 -23.67 10.78 -0.18
CA VAL A 225 -23.79 11.40 1.16
C VAL A 225 -22.97 12.69 1.29
N PHE A 226 -22.11 12.99 0.30
CA PHE A 226 -21.19 14.15 0.31
C PHE A 226 -21.62 15.30 -0.64
N GLY A 227 -22.89 15.36 -1.04
CA GLY A 227 -23.39 16.39 -1.96
C GLY A 227 -23.25 16.02 -3.43
N GLY A 228 -23.17 17.03 -4.32
CA GLY A 228 -23.27 16.87 -5.78
C GLY A 228 -22.03 16.31 -6.50
N GLU A 229 -20.93 16.05 -5.78
CA GLU A 229 -19.77 15.38 -6.36
C GLU A 229 -19.99 13.87 -6.45
N ARG A 230 -19.34 13.17 -7.40
CA ARG A 230 -19.54 11.74 -7.70
C ARG A 230 -18.98 10.78 -6.63
N VAL A 231 -18.94 11.23 -5.38
CA VAL A 231 -18.27 10.54 -4.29
C VAL A 231 -19.31 10.19 -3.24
N GLY A 232 -19.53 8.89 -3.05
CA GLY A 232 -20.56 8.36 -2.18
C GLY A 232 -20.14 7.03 -1.59
N LEU A 233 -20.87 6.59 -0.57
CA LEU A 233 -20.53 5.37 0.14
C LEU A 233 -20.80 4.13 -0.73
N GLY A 234 -19.82 3.25 -0.84
CA GLY A 234 -19.94 2.00 -1.58
C GLY A 234 -20.89 1.02 -0.88
N ARG A 235 -21.90 0.51 -1.58
CA ARG A 235 -22.90 -0.44 -1.06
C ARG A 235 -22.99 -1.66 -1.97
N CYS A 236 -22.94 -2.83 -1.36
CA CYS A 236 -23.17 -4.09 -2.05
C CYS A 236 -24.67 -4.29 -2.32
N SER A 237 -25.02 -5.31 -3.11
CA SER A 237 -26.41 -5.66 -3.43
C SER A 237 -27.29 -5.85 -2.19
N ALA A 238 -26.77 -6.45 -1.13
CA ALA A 238 -27.48 -6.67 0.13
C ALA A 238 -27.67 -5.40 0.97
N HIS A 239 -26.85 -4.36 0.77
CA HIS A 239 -26.86 -3.13 1.57
C HIS A 239 -27.20 -1.88 0.75
N ARG A 240 -27.73 -2.04 -0.47
CA ARG A 240 -28.07 -0.91 -1.36
C ARG A 240 -29.32 -0.17 -0.91
N ALA A 241 -30.23 -0.85 -0.22
CA ALA A 241 -31.48 -0.27 0.26
C ALA A 241 -31.21 0.55 1.53
N VAL A 242 -31.35 1.86 1.43
CA VAL A 242 -31.14 2.81 2.54
C VAL A 242 -32.37 3.67 2.82
N LYS A 243 -33.39 3.64 1.96
CA LYS A 243 -34.54 4.54 2.04
C LYS A 243 -35.38 4.33 3.31
N SER A 244 -35.53 3.09 3.75
CA SER A 244 -36.33 2.72 4.92
C SER A 244 -35.53 2.63 6.22
N ALA A 245 -34.27 3.10 6.23
CA ALA A 245 -33.45 3.07 7.43
C ALA A 245 -33.94 4.12 8.43
N ALA A 246 -33.95 3.79 9.71
CA ALA A 246 -34.25 4.75 10.77
C ALA A 246 -33.25 5.93 10.74
N PRO A 247 -33.64 7.15 11.16
CA PRO A 247 -32.78 8.32 11.05
C PRO A 247 -31.44 8.18 11.74
N ASP A 248 -31.41 7.59 12.94
CA ASP A 248 -30.19 7.34 13.70
C ASP A 248 -29.26 6.35 12.99
N GLU A 249 -29.83 5.33 12.34
CA GLU A 249 -29.09 4.38 11.51
C GLU A 249 -28.51 5.06 10.27
N VAL A 250 -29.26 5.95 9.62
CA VAL A 250 -28.77 6.76 8.49
C VAL A 250 -27.54 7.57 8.92
N LEU A 251 -27.63 8.30 10.04
CA LEU A 251 -26.52 9.11 10.56
C LEU A 251 -25.32 8.23 10.95
N PHE A 252 -25.55 7.11 11.65
CA PHE A 252 -24.49 6.14 12.01
C PHE A 252 -23.76 5.63 10.77
N GLN A 253 -24.50 5.20 9.76
CA GLN A 253 -23.94 4.66 8.52
C GLN A 253 -23.10 5.69 7.75
N ILE A 254 -23.54 6.95 7.73
CA ILE A 254 -22.79 8.04 7.10
C ILE A 254 -21.48 8.28 7.86
N VAL A 255 -21.59 8.52 9.16
CA VAL A 255 -20.45 8.91 10.00
C VAL A 255 -19.40 7.79 10.08
N GLY A 256 -19.85 6.57 10.41
CA GLY A 256 -18.96 5.41 10.50
C GLY A 256 -18.39 5.00 9.14
N GLY A 257 -19.21 5.06 8.09
CA GLY A 257 -18.78 4.74 6.72
C GLY A 257 -17.69 5.70 6.25
N ALA A 258 -17.91 7.02 6.40
CA ALA A 258 -16.99 8.08 6.01
C ALA A 258 -15.66 8.01 6.77
N ALA A 259 -15.70 7.83 8.10
CA ALA A 259 -14.50 7.78 8.95
C ALA A 259 -13.52 6.66 8.56
N ARG A 260 -14.03 5.61 7.91
CA ARG A 260 -13.33 4.35 7.67
C ARG A 260 -12.86 4.17 6.23
N ARG A 261 -13.02 5.19 5.39
CA ARG A 261 -12.55 5.21 4.00
C ARG A 261 -11.03 5.27 3.93
N ARG A 262 -10.47 4.76 2.83
CA ARG A 262 -9.01 4.76 2.59
C ARG A 262 -8.50 6.18 2.34
N HIS A 263 -9.29 6.99 1.63
CA HIS A 263 -9.07 8.43 1.53
C HIS A 263 -9.92 9.09 2.60
N LYS A 264 -9.27 9.78 3.54
CA LYS A 264 -9.97 10.53 4.59
C LYS A 264 -10.77 11.65 3.93
N GLU A 265 -12.06 11.42 3.78
CA GLU A 265 -13.00 12.47 3.42
C GLU A 265 -13.55 13.11 4.68
N ARG A 266 -13.76 14.42 4.61
CA ARG A 266 -14.42 15.15 5.70
C ARG A 266 -15.84 14.61 5.83
N GLN A 267 -16.35 14.60 7.06
CA GLN A 267 -17.75 14.28 7.28
C GLN A 267 -18.66 15.27 6.52
N PRO A 268 -19.88 14.85 6.13
CA PRO A 268 -20.82 15.76 5.48
C PRO A 268 -21.13 16.98 6.35
N SER A 269 -21.54 18.09 5.71
CA SER A 269 -22.14 19.22 6.42
C SER A 269 -23.50 18.83 7.02
N LEU A 270 -24.00 19.61 7.98
CA LEU A 270 -25.35 19.43 8.52
C LEU A 270 -26.42 19.43 7.41
N SER A 271 -26.28 20.32 6.42
CA SER A 271 -27.16 20.32 5.25
C SER A 271 -27.00 19.05 4.38
N GLY A 272 -25.81 18.47 4.31
CA GLY A 272 -25.56 17.19 3.65
C GLY A 272 -26.26 16.02 4.34
N PHE A 273 -26.26 16.01 5.68
CA PHE A 273 -27.09 15.07 6.46
C PHE A 273 -28.58 15.29 6.18
N GLY A 274 -29.06 16.54 6.19
CA GLY A 274 -30.44 16.88 5.86
C GLY A 274 -30.85 16.39 4.46
N TYR A 275 -30.02 16.61 3.45
CA TYR A 275 -30.27 16.09 2.09
C TYR A 275 -30.41 14.56 2.08
N THR A 276 -29.52 13.87 2.79
CA THR A 276 -29.52 12.40 2.85
C THR A 276 -30.76 11.89 3.61
N LEU A 277 -31.14 12.53 4.71
CA LEU A 277 -32.35 12.22 5.47
C LEU A 277 -33.60 12.40 4.63
N ARG A 278 -33.69 13.47 3.82
CA ARG A 278 -34.79 13.68 2.87
C ARG A 278 -34.89 12.55 1.85
N TYR A 279 -33.75 12.11 1.30
CA TYR A 279 -33.73 10.96 0.38
C TYR A 279 -34.17 9.66 1.05
N CYS A 280 -33.92 9.52 2.35
CA CYS A 280 -34.37 8.43 3.20
C CYS A 280 -35.75 8.67 3.83
N GLU A 281 -36.61 9.50 3.20
CA GLU A 281 -38.00 9.70 3.59
C GLU A 281 -38.21 10.36 4.98
N HIS A 282 -37.16 10.96 5.55
CA HIS A 282 -37.21 11.71 6.81
C HIS A 282 -37.28 13.23 6.57
N ALA A 283 -38.25 13.67 5.76
CA ALA A 283 -38.33 15.06 5.29
C ALA A 283 -38.50 16.08 6.42
N ALA A 284 -39.29 15.78 7.45
CA ALA A 284 -39.48 16.66 8.61
C ALA A 284 -38.16 16.89 9.37
N LEU A 285 -37.45 15.81 9.69
CA LEU A 285 -36.15 15.87 10.38
C LEU A 285 -35.08 16.54 9.51
N ALA A 286 -35.13 16.35 8.19
CA ALA A 286 -34.18 16.97 7.26
C ALA A 286 -34.22 18.51 7.28
N LYS A 287 -35.36 19.13 7.66
CA LYS A 287 -35.50 20.58 7.85
C LYS A 287 -35.09 21.05 9.26
N ASP A 288 -35.09 20.16 10.25
CA ASP A 288 -34.74 20.47 11.65
C ASP A 288 -33.25 20.19 11.93
N LEU A 289 -32.37 21.09 11.45
CA LEU A 289 -30.93 20.99 11.70
C LEU A 289 -30.56 20.94 13.20
N PRO A 290 -31.24 21.67 14.11
CA PRO A 290 -31.05 21.47 15.56
C PRO A 290 -31.32 20.03 16.01
N ALA A 291 -32.37 19.37 15.53
CA ALA A 291 -32.63 17.96 15.86
C ALA A 291 -31.56 17.03 15.27
N VAL A 292 -31.15 17.22 14.02
CA VAL A 292 -30.05 16.46 13.40
C VAL A 292 -28.78 16.59 14.23
N HIS A 293 -28.43 17.81 14.65
CA HIS A 293 -27.26 18.07 15.49
C HIS A 293 -27.35 17.38 16.86
N ARG A 294 -28.51 17.41 17.53
CA ARG A 294 -28.75 16.64 18.77
C ARG A 294 -28.58 15.15 18.56
N MET A 295 -29.05 14.61 17.43
CA MET A 295 -28.88 13.19 17.11
C MET A 295 -27.40 12.84 16.87
N LEU A 296 -26.63 13.70 16.21
CA LEU A 296 -25.19 13.52 16.07
C LEU A 296 -24.48 13.54 17.44
N ARG A 297 -24.92 14.40 18.38
CA ARG A 297 -24.38 14.41 19.75
C ARG A 297 -24.74 13.14 20.53
N ALA A 298 -25.96 12.62 20.34
CA ALA A 298 -26.34 11.34 20.92
C ALA A 298 -25.49 10.19 20.35
N LEU A 299 -25.30 10.19 19.03
CA LEU A 299 -24.50 9.21 18.30
C LEU A 299 -23.03 9.22 18.75
N GLU A 300 -22.44 10.37 19.06
CA GLU A 300 -21.08 10.48 19.59
C GLU A 300 -20.86 9.58 20.82
N ARG A 301 -21.85 9.51 21.72
CA ARG A 301 -21.79 8.65 22.92
C ARG A 301 -21.82 7.17 22.56
N GLU A 302 -22.52 6.79 21.50
CA GLU A 302 -22.58 5.41 21.02
C GLU A 302 -21.27 5.00 20.33
N VAL A 303 -20.70 5.89 19.53
CA VAL A 303 -19.51 5.57 18.74
C VAL A 303 -18.20 5.70 19.51
N VAL A 304 -18.24 6.15 20.78
CA VAL A 304 -17.06 6.34 21.64
C VAL A 304 -16.15 5.10 21.70
N ARG A 305 -16.74 3.90 21.58
CA ARG A 305 -16.03 2.61 21.56
C ARG A 305 -15.17 2.40 20.30
N ASN A 306 -15.31 3.25 19.29
CA ASN A 306 -14.58 3.20 18.03
C ASN A 306 -13.73 4.46 17.83
N ALA A 307 -12.46 4.40 18.25
CA ALA A 307 -11.54 5.54 18.21
C ALA A 307 -11.46 6.26 16.85
N VAL A 308 -11.50 5.52 15.74
CA VAL A 308 -11.45 6.10 14.38
C VAL A 308 -12.68 6.96 14.08
N THR A 309 -13.86 6.45 14.43
CA THR A 309 -15.12 7.17 14.19
C THR A 309 -15.26 8.37 15.13
N THR A 310 -14.90 8.19 16.41
CA THR A 310 -14.85 9.27 17.40
C THR A 310 -13.93 10.41 16.95
N ALA A 311 -12.72 10.11 16.48
CA ALA A 311 -11.79 11.13 16.00
C ALA A 311 -12.36 11.90 14.80
N ALA A 312 -12.97 11.20 13.83
CA ALA A 312 -13.57 11.85 12.65
C ALA A 312 -14.75 12.77 13.01
N MET A 313 -15.55 12.41 14.01
CA MET A 313 -16.60 13.30 14.53
C MET A 313 -16.02 14.49 15.27
N ALA A 314 -15.00 14.27 16.12
CA ALA A 314 -14.33 15.32 16.86
C ALA A 314 -13.74 16.41 15.93
N GLU A 315 -13.11 16.00 14.84
CA GLU A 315 -12.59 16.90 13.79
C GLU A 315 -13.70 17.74 13.12
N SER A 316 -14.95 17.26 13.13
CA SER A 316 -16.08 17.88 12.41
C SER A 316 -16.95 18.78 13.29
N TRP A 317 -16.86 18.66 14.63
CA TRP A 317 -17.75 19.38 15.56
C TRP A 317 -17.71 20.89 15.40
N GLN A 318 -16.51 21.49 15.29
CA GLN A 318 -16.39 22.94 15.14
C GLN A 318 -17.09 23.45 13.87
N ALA A 319 -17.08 22.66 12.80
CA ALA A 319 -17.76 23.00 11.55
C ALA A 319 -19.28 22.86 11.70
N TRP A 320 -19.76 21.78 12.33
CA TRP A 320 -21.19 21.57 12.57
C TRP A 320 -21.79 22.58 13.55
N ASP A 321 -21.10 22.91 14.65
CA ASP A 321 -21.56 23.91 15.62
C ASP A 321 -21.67 25.30 14.96
N ARG A 322 -20.71 25.66 14.10
CA ARG A 322 -20.76 26.89 13.31
C ARG A 322 -21.94 26.90 12.34
N GLN A 323 -22.14 25.81 11.59
CA GLN A 323 -23.27 25.66 10.66
C GLN A 323 -24.62 25.74 11.38
N LEU A 324 -24.73 25.14 12.57
CA LEU A 324 -25.93 25.23 13.38
C LEU A 324 -26.19 26.68 13.82
N LYS A 325 -25.16 27.37 14.32
CA LYS A 325 -25.28 28.78 14.71
C LYS A 325 -25.74 29.66 13.54
N GLU A 326 -25.10 29.52 12.38
CA GLU A 326 -25.46 30.25 11.15
C GLU A 326 -26.91 29.95 10.74
N ALA A 327 -27.34 28.68 10.80
CA ALA A 327 -28.71 28.28 10.48
C ALA A 327 -29.75 28.84 11.47
N LEU A 328 -29.41 28.94 12.77
CA LEU A 328 -30.28 29.54 13.77
C LEU A 328 -30.40 31.05 13.60
N GLU A 329 -29.30 31.74 13.27
CA GLU A 329 -29.30 33.17 12.92
C GLU A 329 -30.14 33.42 11.66
N ASP A 330 -29.96 32.60 10.62
CA ASP A 330 -30.73 32.70 9.38
C ASP A 330 -32.22 32.45 9.63
N ARG A 331 -32.56 31.47 10.47
CA ARG A 331 -33.95 31.23 10.86
C ARG A 331 -34.54 32.42 11.61
N ALA A 332 -33.83 32.97 12.60
CA ALA A 332 -34.31 34.12 13.38
C ALA A 332 -34.54 35.34 12.49
N GLU A 333 -33.64 35.59 11.54
CA GLU A 333 -33.80 36.67 10.55
C GLU A 333 -34.97 36.39 9.59
N GLY A 334 -35.13 35.16 9.13
CA GLY A 334 -36.27 34.74 8.33
C GLY A 334 -37.61 34.97 9.03
N GLU A 335 -37.71 34.59 10.31
CA GLU A 335 -38.91 34.81 11.13
C GLU A 335 -39.20 36.31 11.32
N ARG A 336 -38.15 37.12 11.53
CA ARG A 336 -38.27 38.58 11.59
C ARG A 336 -38.84 39.13 10.27
N LEU A 337 -38.35 38.66 9.12
CA LEU A 337 -38.84 39.06 7.81
C LEU A 337 -40.29 38.60 7.55
N ILE A 338 -40.67 37.40 8.00
CA ILE A 338 -42.06 36.93 7.97
C ILE A 338 -42.96 37.83 8.82
N ALA A 339 -42.52 38.22 10.03
CA ALA A 339 -43.28 39.14 10.88
C ALA A 339 -43.51 40.50 10.21
N VAL A 340 -42.53 41.01 9.45
CA VAL A 340 -42.66 42.24 8.64
C VAL A 340 -43.54 42.02 7.40
N LEU A 341 -43.55 40.82 6.82
CA LEU A 341 -44.37 40.47 5.66
C LEU A 341 -45.86 40.31 6.00
N ARG A 342 -46.18 39.78 7.18
CA ARG A 342 -47.55 39.54 7.67
C ARG A 342 -48.51 40.74 7.54
N PRO A 343 -48.15 41.98 7.89
CA PRO A 343 -49.02 43.15 7.67
C PRO A 343 -49.11 43.60 6.20
N LEU A 344 -48.22 43.13 5.33
CA LEU A 344 -48.19 43.54 3.91
C LEU A 344 -49.00 42.61 3.00
N VAL A 345 -49.26 41.37 3.43
CA VAL A 345 -50.07 40.39 2.71
C VAL A 345 -51.56 40.64 2.88
N HIS A 346 -52.37 40.02 2.02
CA HIS A 346 -53.84 40.04 2.16
C HIS A 346 -54.24 39.47 3.54
N SER A 347 -55.29 39.99 4.18
CA SER A 347 -55.69 39.61 5.55
C SER A 347 -55.87 38.10 5.75
N ARG A 348 -56.41 37.40 4.75
CA ARG A 348 -56.55 35.93 4.72
C ARG A 348 -55.22 35.16 4.76
N LEU A 349 -54.09 35.78 4.42
CA LEU A 349 -52.76 35.16 4.44
C LEU A 349 -51.98 35.45 5.73
N THR A 350 -52.38 36.45 6.52
CA THR A 350 -51.59 36.95 7.65
C THR A 350 -51.26 35.87 8.69
N GLN A 351 -52.18 34.94 8.94
CA GLN A 351 -51.97 33.83 9.89
C GLN A 351 -51.47 32.53 9.22
N GLU A 352 -51.59 32.43 7.90
CA GLU A 352 -51.31 31.21 7.14
C GLU A 352 -49.87 31.13 6.61
N ILE A 353 -49.21 32.28 6.43
CA ILE A 353 -47.83 32.30 5.94
C ILE A 353 -46.85 31.89 7.04
N GLN A 354 -45.94 31.00 6.69
CA GLN A 354 -44.87 30.52 7.57
C GLN A 354 -43.51 30.67 6.88
N LEU A 355 -42.45 30.70 7.69
CA LEU A 355 -41.10 30.64 7.17
C LEU A 355 -40.84 29.25 6.59
N GLY A 356 -40.49 29.19 5.31
CA GLY A 356 -39.95 27.97 4.71
C GLY A 356 -38.44 27.88 4.92
N GLU A 357 -37.70 28.83 4.35
CA GLU A 357 -36.24 28.92 4.46
C GLU A 357 -35.78 30.37 4.23
N TYR A 358 -34.78 30.84 4.96
CA TYR A 358 -34.09 32.09 4.64
C TYR A 358 -32.65 31.79 4.26
N LYS A 359 -32.21 32.39 3.14
CA LYS A 359 -30.82 32.34 2.67
C LYS A 359 -30.25 33.74 2.67
N ARG A 360 -29.25 33.97 3.51
CA ARG A 360 -28.49 35.22 3.51
C ARG A 360 -27.86 35.50 2.14
N ALA A 361 -27.60 36.78 1.87
CA ALA A 361 -26.90 37.20 0.68
C ALA A 361 -25.50 36.57 0.63
N SER A 362 -25.06 36.15 -0.56
CA SER A 362 -23.75 35.55 -0.76
C SER A 362 -23.14 36.06 -2.06
N GLY A 363 -22.04 36.80 -1.95
CA GLY A 363 -21.38 37.47 -3.08
C GLY A 363 -22.35 38.38 -3.83
N ALA A 364 -22.52 38.14 -5.13
CA ALA A 364 -23.43 38.91 -5.98
C ALA A 364 -24.92 38.51 -5.86
N ARG A 365 -25.26 37.46 -5.10
CA ARG A 365 -26.65 37.00 -4.94
C ARG A 365 -27.33 37.72 -3.77
N LYS A 366 -28.48 38.32 -4.05
CA LYS A 366 -29.38 38.90 -3.02
C LYS A 366 -29.85 37.80 -2.06
N ALA A 367 -30.15 38.21 -0.83
CA ALA A 367 -30.80 37.34 0.15
C ALA A 367 -32.16 36.87 -0.37
N LEU A 368 -32.59 35.69 0.07
CA LEU A 368 -33.76 34.99 -0.44
C LEU A 368 -34.60 34.48 0.73
N LEU A 369 -35.87 34.86 0.75
CA LEU A 369 -36.87 34.40 1.69
C LEU A 369 -37.84 33.45 0.98
N PHE A 370 -37.86 32.20 1.40
CA PHE A 370 -38.87 31.22 1.03
C PHE A 370 -40.02 31.26 2.04
N VAL A 371 -41.22 31.45 1.53
CA VAL A 371 -42.46 31.54 2.31
C VAL A 371 -43.31 30.33 1.98
N GLU A 372 -43.71 29.58 3.00
CA GLU A 372 -44.71 28.54 2.86
C GLU A 372 -46.08 29.21 2.78
N VAL A 373 -46.81 28.92 1.70
CA VAL A 373 -48.11 29.50 1.40
C VAL A 373 -49.05 28.36 0.95
N PRO A 374 -50.24 28.23 1.55
CA PRO A 374 -51.25 27.27 1.10
C PRO A 374 -51.54 27.39 -0.40
N ASP A 375 -51.69 26.26 -1.10
CA ASP A 375 -51.86 26.22 -2.56
C ASP A 375 -53.08 27.02 -3.03
N ASP A 376 -54.17 26.95 -2.28
CA ASP A 376 -55.43 27.67 -2.52
C ASP A 376 -55.30 29.19 -2.35
N LEU A 377 -54.34 29.64 -1.54
CA LEU A 377 -54.08 31.07 -1.29
C LEU A 377 -52.91 31.64 -2.11
N ALA A 378 -52.25 30.81 -2.92
CA ALA A 378 -51.09 31.23 -3.71
C ALA A 378 -51.39 32.40 -4.66
N GLY A 379 -52.59 32.41 -5.26
CA GLY A 379 -53.04 33.50 -6.14
C GLY A 379 -53.08 34.86 -5.42
N LEU A 380 -53.52 34.88 -4.15
CA LEU A 380 -53.55 36.09 -3.32
C LEU A 380 -52.13 36.56 -2.96
N PHE A 381 -51.21 35.62 -2.74
CA PHE A 381 -49.82 35.92 -2.41
C PHE A 381 -49.07 36.56 -3.59
N TYR A 382 -49.26 36.04 -4.81
CA TYR A 382 -48.64 36.64 -6.00
C TYR A 382 -49.32 37.94 -6.43
N GLY A 383 -50.65 38.03 -6.31
CA GLY A 383 -51.43 39.12 -6.90
C GLY A 383 -51.42 39.11 -8.43
N LYS A 384 -52.13 40.05 -9.04
CA LYS A 384 -52.18 40.20 -10.51
C LYS A 384 -50.77 40.50 -11.05
N ASN A 385 -50.34 39.76 -12.06
CA ASN A 385 -49.01 39.90 -12.71
C ASN A 385 -47.82 39.86 -11.72
N ARG A 386 -47.93 39.14 -10.59
CA ARG A 386 -46.89 39.10 -9.54
C ARG A 386 -46.60 40.45 -8.87
N GLY A 387 -47.51 41.42 -8.96
CA GLY A 387 -47.32 42.76 -8.42
C GLY A 387 -47.11 42.80 -6.90
N ASN A 388 -47.70 41.85 -6.17
CA ASN A 388 -47.52 41.75 -4.72
C ASN A 388 -46.09 41.31 -4.35
N ILE A 389 -45.48 40.39 -5.11
CA ILE A 389 -44.09 39.95 -4.87
C ILE A 389 -43.13 41.14 -5.00
N ALA A 390 -43.24 41.93 -6.06
CA ALA A 390 -42.38 43.10 -6.24
C ALA A 390 -42.52 44.11 -5.08
N LYS A 391 -43.74 44.28 -4.56
CA LYS A 391 -44.01 45.09 -3.37
C LYS A 391 -43.33 44.51 -2.12
N TYR A 392 -43.42 43.20 -1.90
CA TYR A 392 -42.80 42.51 -0.77
C TYR A 392 -41.27 42.60 -0.84
N GLU A 393 -40.68 42.33 -2.01
CA GLU A 393 -39.24 42.40 -2.21
C GLU A 393 -38.69 43.81 -1.98
N LYS A 394 -39.43 44.84 -2.44
CA LYS A 394 -39.06 46.24 -2.18
C LYS A 394 -39.12 46.60 -0.70
N ALA A 395 -40.14 46.11 0.02
CA ALA A 395 -40.31 46.41 1.45
C ALA A 395 -39.32 45.66 2.34
N LEU A 396 -39.01 44.41 2.00
CA LEU A 396 -38.14 43.54 2.80
C LEU A 396 -36.66 43.66 2.42
N GLY A 397 -36.34 44.18 1.22
CA GLY A 397 -34.97 44.27 0.71
C GLY A 397 -34.37 42.92 0.29
N VAL A 398 -35.18 41.87 0.18
CA VAL A 398 -34.78 40.50 -0.17
C VAL A 398 -35.64 39.97 -1.32
N THR A 399 -35.15 38.97 -2.04
CA THR A 399 -35.99 38.24 -3.01
C THR A 399 -36.98 37.36 -2.24
N VAL A 400 -38.25 37.34 -2.67
CA VAL A 400 -39.31 36.58 -2.00
C VAL A 400 -39.81 35.50 -2.95
N LYS A 401 -39.73 34.24 -2.51
CA LYS A 401 -40.22 33.10 -3.27
C LYS A 401 -41.20 32.30 -2.43
N ARG A 402 -42.16 31.69 -3.11
CA ARG A 402 -43.02 30.68 -2.50
C ARG A 402 -42.27 29.34 -2.50
N GLU A 403 -42.24 28.68 -1.36
CA GLU A 403 -41.91 27.26 -1.30
C GLU A 403 -43.16 26.47 -1.71
N ARG A 404 -43.04 25.56 -2.68
CA ARG A 404 -44.13 24.62 -2.93
C ARG A 404 -44.17 23.69 -1.72
N GLY A 405 -45.31 23.61 -1.05
CA GLY A 405 -45.48 22.61 0.00
C GLY A 405 -45.14 21.24 -0.57
N ASP A 406 -44.17 20.56 0.04
CA ASP A 406 -43.90 19.17 -0.26
C ASP A 406 -45.16 18.38 0.11
N ARG A 407 -45.83 17.80 -0.88
CA ARG A 407 -46.77 16.69 -0.67
C ARG A 407 -45.99 15.39 -0.58
#